data_AF-A0A2N0R9B0-F1
#
_entry.id   AF-A0A2N0R9B0-F1
#
_cell.length_a   1.000
_cell.length_b   1.000
_cell.length_c   1.000
_cell.angle_alpha   90.00
_cell.angle_beta   90.00
_cell.angle_gamma   90.00
#
_symmetry.space_group_name_H-M   'P 1'
#
loop_
_entity.id
_entity.type
_entity.pdbx_description
1 polymer ?
#
loop_
_entity_poly.entity_id
_entity_poly.type
_entity_poly.pdbx_seq_one_letter_code
_entity_poly.pdbx_strand_id
1 'polypeptide(L)'
;MSLIAEDVIPPLHVLAKYPSLGKPKTVNVVEHLRFLYENLRENEEWKKNWSEIFKNNVYEVYNWLEEECLNDEDLNLTEHIHQHDPLFLNFNKDRDPFKSENWVSVKELVLNSEPSEEKYVNTSLAKYPTMLKRAGAREVKRPNIEIHVSPHDQPSINKIKALDSLFDPNFSLNDATFIIKGERIKASRYMLAISSSIIVNDVEYVGDVEPDSMRVLLRYLYGQNIDDAIKRYRDTSPEISYVRNRNSYFYEEVIEDDDDDDENPREVSRDIFERYKDLLKLSNNYNLGHLKELMEMRLSRSVTRLNVGQIKNLAETNDANQLKNYCDQFILENDEL
;
A
#
# COMPACT_ATOMS: atom_id res chain seq x y z
N MET A 1 -2.64 -33.91 -20.74
CA MET A 1 -3.88 -34.72 -20.68
C MET A 1 -4.91 -33.89 -19.94
N SER A 2 -5.98 -33.49 -20.62
CA SER A 2 -7.08 -32.76 -20.01
C SER A 2 -7.87 -33.72 -19.13
N LEU A 3 -7.87 -33.50 -17.82
CA LEU A 3 -8.82 -34.11 -16.88
C LEU A 3 -9.69 -32.98 -16.32
N ILE A 4 -10.28 -32.19 -17.23
CA ILE A 4 -11.68 -31.83 -17.01
C ILE A 4 -12.38 -33.16 -17.22
N ALA A 5 -13.08 -33.65 -16.19
CA ALA A 5 -13.97 -34.79 -16.36
C ALA A 5 -14.73 -34.59 -17.68
N GLU A 6 -14.58 -35.52 -18.63
CA GLU A 6 -15.59 -35.69 -19.67
C GLU A 6 -16.92 -35.55 -18.97
N ASP A 7 -17.81 -34.66 -19.44
CA ASP A 7 -19.12 -34.43 -18.83
C ASP A 7 -19.69 -35.77 -18.37
N VAL A 8 -19.59 -36.06 -17.07
CA VAL A 8 -20.03 -37.35 -16.53
C VAL A 8 -21.53 -37.21 -16.48
N ILE A 9 -22.18 -37.47 -17.62
CA ILE A 9 -23.62 -37.41 -17.76
C ILE A 9 -24.16 -38.51 -16.85
N PRO A 10 -24.87 -38.16 -15.76
CA PRO A 10 -25.42 -39.17 -14.88
C PRO A 10 -26.35 -40.09 -15.67
N PRO A 11 -26.43 -41.39 -15.34
CA PRO A 11 -27.33 -42.31 -16.03
C PRO A 11 -28.78 -41.78 -16.06
N LEU A 12 -29.53 -42.10 -17.12
CA LEU A 12 -30.91 -41.61 -17.32
C LEU A 12 -31.84 -41.83 -16.10
N HIS A 13 -31.65 -42.92 -15.34
CA HIS A 13 -32.43 -43.17 -14.14
C HIS A 13 -32.10 -42.22 -12.98
N VAL A 14 -30.87 -41.71 -12.91
CA VAL A 14 -30.44 -40.67 -11.97
C VAL A 14 -31.00 -39.33 -12.41
N LEU A 15 -30.87 -38.99 -13.70
CA LEU A 15 -31.42 -37.74 -14.27
C LEU A 15 -32.95 -37.66 -14.16
N ALA A 16 -33.66 -38.79 -14.34
CA ALA A 16 -35.11 -38.84 -14.16
C ALA A 16 -35.54 -38.62 -12.70
N LYS A 17 -34.68 -39.01 -11.74
CA LYS A 17 -34.93 -38.86 -10.30
C LYS A 17 -34.49 -37.50 -9.76
N TYR A 18 -33.44 -36.94 -10.36
CA TYR A 18 -32.84 -35.65 -10.01
C TYR A 18 -32.70 -34.81 -11.29
N PRO A 19 -33.81 -34.26 -11.82
CA PRO A 19 -33.82 -33.48 -13.06
C PRO A 19 -33.01 -32.17 -12.94
N SER A 20 -32.76 -31.71 -11.70
CA SER A 20 -31.72 -30.74 -11.38
C SER A 20 -31.13 -31.09 -10.02
N LEU A 21 -29.84 -30.81 -9.80
CA LEU A 21 -29.17 -31.02 -8.52
C LEU A 21 -29.52 -29.93 -7.48
N GLY A 22 -30.22 -28.88 -7.92
CA GLY A 22 -30.52 -27.70 -7.10
C GLY A 22 -29.27 -26.89 -6.77
N LYS A 23 -29.47 -25.77 -6.06
CA LYS A 23 -28.37 -24.97 -5.51
C LYS A 23 -27.85 -25.66 -4.24
N PRO A 24 -26.52 -25.84 -4.07
CA PRO A 24 -25.99 -26.41 -2.83
C PRO A 24 -26.28 -25.49 -1.65
N LYS A 25 -26.44 -26.08 -0.46
CA LYS A 25 -26.57 -25.32 0.80
C LYS A 25 -25.19 -24.84 1.26
N THR A 26 -25.12 -23.67 1.89
CA THR A 26 -23.86 -23.10 2.41
C THR A 26 -23.09 -24.07 3.30
N VAL A 27 -23.76 -24.75 4.23
CA VAL A 27 -23.14 -25.78 5.08
C VAL A 27 -22.45 -26.88 4.27
N ASN A 28 -23.06 -27.34 3.17
CA ASN A 28 -22.48 -28.39 2.33
C ASN A 28 -21.23 -27.88 1.58
N VAL A 29 -21.22 -26.62 1.18
CA VAL A 29 -20.06 -25.99 0.51
C VAL A 29 -18.91 -25.80 1.49
N VAL A 30 -19.19 -25.39 2.73
CA VAL A 30 -18.18 -25.28 3.80
C VAL A 30 -17.61 -26.66 4.16
N GLU A 31 -18.45 -27.69 4.26
CA GLU A 31 -17.98 -29.08 4.47
C GLU A 31 -17.13 -29.57 3.30
N HIS A 32 -17.45 -29.17 2.07
CA HIS A 32 -16.58 -29.47 0.93
C HIS A 32 -15.22 -28.79 1.07
N LEU A 33 -15.16 -27.52 1.50
CA LEU A 33 -13.91 -26.83 1.78
C LEU A 33 -13.06 -27.55 2.85
N ARG A 34 -13.69 -28.03 3.93
CA ARG A 34 -13.02 -28.86 4.95
C ARG A 34 -12.47 -30.13 4.34
N PHE A 35 -13.25 -30.81 3.49
CA PHE A 35 -12.79 -32.01 2.80
C PHE A 35 -11.55 -31.74 1.93
N LEU A 36 -11.53 -30.63 1.17
CA LEU A 36 -10.35 -30.23 0.38
C LEU A 36 -9.12 -30.07 1.28
N TYR A 37 -9.27 -29.40 2.42
CA TYR A 37 -8.19 -29.16 3.38
C TYR A 37 -7.69 -30.42 4.11
N GLU A 38 -8.60 -31.28 4.58
CA GLU A 38 -8.25 -32.41 5.45
C GLU A 38 -7.81 -33.64 4.64
N ASN A 39 -8.38 -33.86 3.46
CA ASN A 39 -8.21 -35.10 2.70
C ASN A 39 -7.39 -34.90 1.43
N LEU A 40 -7.76 -33.94 0.58
CA LEU A 40 -7.07 -33.75 -0.71
C LEU A 40 -5.72 -33.04 -0.56
N ARG A 41 -5.59 -32.14 0.42
CA ARG A 41 -4.33 -31.45 0.70
C ARG A 41 -3.18 -32.43 1.01
N GLU A 42 -3.48 -33.54 1.70
CA GLU A 42 -2.48 -34.54 2.07
C GLU A 42 -2.32 -35.67 1.04
N ASN A 43 -3.07 -35.63 -0.07
CA ASN A 43 -3.04 -36.68 -1.07
C ASN A 43 -1.80 -36.56 -1.99
N GLU A 44 -0.98 -37.62 -2.01
CA GLU A 44 0.28 -37.66 -2.78
C GLU A 44 0.10 -37.55 -4.30
N GLU A 45 -0.99 -38.08 -4.86
CA GLU A 45 -1.28 -37.95 -6.29
C GLU A 45 -1.57 -36.48 -6.65
N TRP A 46 -2.35 -35.82 -5.80
CA TRP A 46 -2.71 -34.41 -5.97
C TRP A 46 -1.50 -33.50 -5.83
N LYS A 47 -0.65 -33.74 -4.81
CA LYS A 47 0.62 -33.03 -4.61
C LYS A 47 1.53 -33.09 -5.84
N LYS A 48 1.58 -34.24 -6.53
CA LYS A 48 2.51 -34.46 -7.64
C LYS A 48 2.08 -33.81 -8.96
N ASN A 49 0.80 -33.89 -9.30
CA ASN A 49 0.33 -33.58 -10.66
C ASN A 49 -0.81 -32.55 -10.74
N TRP A 50 -1.43 -32.18 -9.61
CA TRP A 50 -2.72 -31.47 -9.61
C TRP A 50 -2.73 -30.17 -8.81
N SER A 51 -1.57 -29.57 -8.53
CA SER A 51 -1.46 -28.37 -7.69
C SER A 51 -2.33 -27.19 -8.15
N GLU A 52 -2.24 -26.82 -9.43
CA GLU A 52 -3.03 -25.68 -9.93
C GLU A 52 -4.53 -25.97 -9.95
N ILE A 53 -4.91 -27.22 -10.23
CA ILE A 53 -6.33 -27.64 -10.24
C ILE A 53 -6.89 -27.66 -8.81
N PHE A 54 -6.10 -28.14 -7.84
CA PHE A 54 -6.47 -28.09 -6.42
C PHE A 54 -6.72 -26.65 -5.96
N LYS A 55 -5.77 -25.75 -6.25
CA LYS A 55 -5.89 -24.32 -5.94
C LYS A 55 -7.11 -23.69 -6.61
N ASN A 56 -7.38 -24.00 -7.88
CA ASN A 56 -8.55 -23.50 -8.58
C ASN A 56 -9.84 -24.00 -7.92
N ASN A 57 -9.93 -25.28 -7.55
CA ASN A 57 -11.11 -25.81 -6.84
C ASN A 57 -11.37 -25.08 -5.52
N VAL A 58 -10.32 -24.76 -4.76
CA VAL A 58 -10.44 -23.96 -3.53
C VAL A 58 -10.98 -22.55 -3.82
N TYR A 59 -10.49 -21.90 -4.86
CA TYR A 59 -10.95 -20.56 -5.25
C TYR A 59 -12.36 -20.55 -5.84
N GLU A 60 -12.79 -21.60 -6.54
CA GLU A 60 -14.19 -21.75 -6.97
C GLU A 60 -15.13 -21.82 -5.76
N VAL A 61 -14.71 -22.51 -4.69
CA VAL A 61 -15.45 -22.53 -3.42
C VAL A 61 -15.53 -21.14 -2.80
N TYR A 62 -14.41 -20.39 -2.76
CA TYR A 62 -14.42 -19.02 -2.25
C TYR A 62 -15.28 -18.08 -3.10
N ASN A 63 -15.21 -18.20 -4.42
CA ASN A 63 -16.03 -17.40 -5.33
C ASN A 63 -17.52 -17.67 -5.11
N TRP A 64 -17.90 -18.94 -4.98
CA TRP A 64 -19.28 -19.31 -4.68
C TRP A 64 -19.74 -18.72 -3.33
N LEU A 65 -18.92 -18.84 -2.28
CA LEU A 65 -19.26 -18.28 -0.97
C LEU A 65 -19.32 -16.74 -0.97
N GLU A 66 -18.45 -16.06 -1.73
CA GLU A 66 -18.50 -14.61 -1.94
C GLU A 66 -19.81 -14.19 -2.61
N GLU A 67 -20.19 -14.85 -3.70
CA GLU A 67 -21.45 -14.58 -4.41
C GLU A 67 -22.67 -14.81 -3.51
N GLU A 68 -22.67 -15.87 -2.71
CA GLU A 68 -23.76 -16.12 -1.76
C GLU A 68 -23.85 -15.02 -0.69
N CYS A 69 -22.71 -14.61 -0.12
CA CYS A 69 -22.68 -13.55 0.90
C CYS A 69 -23.06 -12.17 0.34
N LEU A 70 -22.89 -11.94 -0.97
CA LEU A 70 -23.33 -10.72 -1.65
C LEU A 70 -24.84 -10.74 -1.91
N ASN A 71 -25.42 -11.91 -2.17
CA ASN A 71 -26.84 -12.06 -2.49
C ASN A 71 -27.74 -12.18 -1.25
N ASP A 72 -27.20 -12.66 -0.12
CA ASP A 72 -27.93 -12.84 1.13
C ASP A 72 -27.26 -12.05 2.27
N GLU A 73 -27.85 -10.91 2.63
CA GLU A 73 -27.34 -10.03 3.67
C GLU A 73 -27.42 -10.64 5.08
N ASP A 74 -28.28 -11.64 5.30
CA ASP A 74 -28.46 -12.31 6.59
C ASP A 74 -27.54 -13.52 6.74
N LEU A 75 -26.88 -13.94 5.67
CA LEU A 75 -25.95 -15.07 5.70
C LEU A 75 -24.76 -14.79 6.62
N ASN A 76 -24.59 -15.66 7.61
CA ASN A 76 -23.51 -15.59 8.58
C ASN A 76 -22.67 -16.87 8.55
N LEU A 77 -21.47 -16.79 7.98
CA LEU A 77 -20.59 -17.96 7.85
C LEU A 77 -19.98 -18.40 9.19
N THR A 78 -20.00 -17.57 10.24
CA THR A 78 -19.50 -17.95 11.56
C THR A 78 -20.28 -19.10 12.21
N GLU A 79 -21.49 -19.42 11.71
CA GLU A 79 -22.26 -20.60 12.13
C GLU A 79 -21.69 -21.92 11.60
N HIS A 80 -20.86 -21.86 10.56
CA HIS A 80 -20.31 -23.03 9.87
C HIS A 80 -18.78 -23.09 9.89
N ILE A 81 -18.12 -21.94 10.04
CA ILE A 81 -16.66 -21.80 10.08
C ILE A 81 -16.27 -21.32 11.48
N HIS A 82 -15.55 -22.15 12.23
CA HIS A 82 -15.02 -21.78 13.54
C HIS A 82 -13.78 -20.88 13.37
N GLN A 83 -13.55 -20.02 14.37
CA GLN A 83 -12.49 -19.01 14.34
C GLN A 83 -11.07 -19.57 14.15
N HIS A 84 -10.86 -20.84 14.46
CA HIS A 84 -9.57 -21.53 14.41
C HIS A 84 -9.47 -22.54 13.26
N ASP A 85 -10.48 -22.62 12.39
CA ASP A 85 -10.44 -23.55 11.27
C ASP A 85 -9.50 -23.04 10.17
N PRO A 86 -8.47 -23.82 9.78
CA PRO A 86 -7.48 -23.43 8.79
C PRO A 86 -8.02 -23.63 7.36
N LEU A 87 -9.06 -22.89 6.99
CA LEU A 87 -9.79 -23.07 5.72
C LEU A 87 -9.44 -22.02 4.66
N PHE A 88 -8.60 -21.04 4.98
CA PHE A 88 -8.29 -19.94 4.10
C PHE A 88 -6.86 -20.02 3.58
N LEU A 89 -6.72 -20.17 2.27
CA LEU A 89 -5.44 -20.24 1.60
C LEU A 89 -4.86 -18.84 1.40
N ASN A 90 -3.78 -18.53 2.13
CA ASN A 90 -3.17 -17.21 2.17
C ASN A 90 -1.65 -17.28 1.90
N PHE A 91 -1.26 -17.02 0.65
CA PHE A 91 0.12 -17.16 0.19
C PHE A 91 1.00 -15.95 0.56
N ASN A 92 1.58 -15.99 1.76
CA ASN A 92 2.51 -14.97 2.26
C ASN A 92 4.00 -15.36 2.11
N LYS A 93 4.34 -16.66 2.10
CA LYS A 93 5.73 -17.14 2.01
C LYS A 93 6.05 -17.76 0.65
N ASP A 94 5.23 -18.72 0.22
CA ASP A 94 5.33 -19.40 -1.07
C ASP A 94 3.94 -19.61 -1.67
N ARG A 95 3.87 -20.28 -2.82
CA ARG A 95 2.62 -20.49 -3.58
C ARG A 95 2.13 -21.94 -3.56
N ASP A 96 2.62 -22.76 -2.62
CA ASP A 96 2.29 -24.19 -2.57
C ASP A 96 0.98 -24.41 -1.76
N PRO A 97 -0.14 -24.79 -2.40
CA PRO A 97 -1.41 -24.97 -1.71
C PRO A 97 -1.45 -26.22 -0.82
N PHE A 98 -0.44 -27.09 -0.85
CA PHE A 98 -0.42 -28.30 -0.03
C PHE A 98 0.26 -28.10 1.32
N LYS A 99 1.06 -27.03 1.47
CA LYS A 99 1.71 -26.69 2.74
C LYS A 99 0.69 -26.16 3.74
N SER A 100 0.62 -26.79 4.91
CA SER A 100 -0.25 -26.37 6.01
C SER A 100 -0.01 -24.92 6.44
N GLU A 101 1.23 -24.42 6.32
CA GLU A 101 1.58 -23.03 6.67
C GLU A 101 0.87 -21.97 5.82
N ASN A 102 0.42 -22.32 4.60
CA ASN A 102 -0.33 -21.42 3.74
C ASN A 102 -1.83 -21.45 4.03
N TRP A 103 -2.30 -22.33 4.91
CA TRP A 103 -3.69 -22.40 5.34
C TRP A 103 -3.82 -21.78 6.71
N VAL A 104 -4.55 -20.67 6.76
CA VAL A 104 -4.71 -19.88 7.97
C VAL A 104 -6.15 -19.86 8.42
N SER A 105 -6.33 -19.61 9.71
CA SER A 105 -7.65 -19.43 10.29
C SER A 105 -8.17 -18.03 10.05
N VAL A 106 -9.50 -17.84 10.10
CA VAL A 106 -10.10 -16.51 9.92
C VAL A 106 -9.62 -15.50 10.98
N LYS A 107 -9.28 -15.96 12.19
CA LYS A 107 -8.72 -15.12 13.27
C LYS A 107 -7.33 -14.57 12.95
N GLU A 108 -6.62 -15.19 12.01
CA GLU A 108 -5.30 -14.80 11.53
C GLU A 108 -5.38 -13.93 10.27
N LEU A 109 -6.58 -13.46 9.91
CA LEU A 109 -6.82 -12.61 8.76
C LEU A 109 -7.37 -11.25 9.21
N VAL A 110 -6.71 -10.20 8.74
CA VAL A 110 -7.16 -8.82 8.89
C VAL A 110 -7.27 -8.18 7.50
N LEU A 111 -8.49 -7.91 7.06
CA LEU A 111 -8.78 -7.22 5.81
C LEU A 111 -8.21 -5.80 5.82
N ASN A 112 -7.82 -5.30 4.64
CA ASN A 112 -7.26 -3.96 4.43
C ASN A 112 -5.98 -3.65 5.22
N SER A 113 -5.27 -4.68 5.68
CA SER A 113 -3.93 -4.55 6.25
C SER A 113 -2.86 -4.45 5.16
N GLU A 114 -1.70 -3.91 5.51
CA GLU A 114 -0.57 -3.81 4.57
C GLU A 114 0.31 -5.08 4.59
N PRO A 115 1.06 -5.40 3.51
CA PRO A 115 1.88 -6.62 3.41
C PRO A 115 2.94 -6.79 4.51
N SER A 116 3.36 -5.69 5.14
CA SER A 116 4.33 -5.71 6.25
C SER A 116 3.68 -5.96 7.61
N GLU A 117 2.35 -5.92 7.71
CA GLU A 117 1.62 -6.10 8.95
C GLU A 117 1.36 -7.57 9.25
N GLU A 118 1.25 -7.88 10.54
CA GLU A 118 0.78 -9.20 10.95
C GLU A 118 -0.64 -9.45 10.47
N LYS A 119 -0.92 -10.73 10.15
CA LYS A 119 -2.24 -11.21 9.70
C LYS A 119 -2.70 -10.61 8.36
N TYR A 120 -1.73 -10.20 7.54
CA TYR A 120 -1.99 -9.70 6.20
C TYR A 120 -2.74 -10.70 5.32
N VAL A 121 -3.83 -10.23 4.71
CA VAL A 121 -4.59 -10.97 3.70
C VAL A 121 -3.95 -10.72 2.34
N ASN A 122 -3.39 -11.75 1.73
CA ASN A 122 -2.74 -11.59 0.43
C ASN A 122 -3.73 -11.19 -0.67
N THR A 123 -3.19 -10.66 -1.77
CA THR A 123 -3.99 -10.15 -2.90
C THR A 123 -4.87 -11.18 -3.59
N SER A 124 -4.55 -12.48 -3.46
CA SER A 124 -5.38 -13.55 -4.04
C SER A 124 -6.64 -13.79 -3.22
N LEU A 125 -6.49 -13.81 -1.89
CA LEU A 125 -7.57 -14.01 -0.94
C LEU A 125 -8.39 -12.72 -0.73
N ALA A 126 -7.77 -11.55 -0.84
CA ALA A 126 -8.41 -10.23 -0.70
C ALA A 126 -9.51 -9.96 -1.74
N LYS A 127 -9.63 -10.79 -2.78
CA LYS A 127 -10.71 -10.74 -3.78
C LYS A 127 -12.08 -11.14 -3.22
N TYR A 128 -12.12 -11.78 -2.05
CA TYR A 128 -13.34 -12.29 -1.43
C TYR A 128 -13.62 -11.58 -0.08
N PRO A 129 -13.70 -10.24 -0.04
CA PRO A 129 -13.80 -9.49 1.21
C PRO A 129 -15.11 -9.74 1.94
N THR A 130 -16.22 -9.96 1.22
CA THR A 130 -17.54 -10.14 1.83
C THR A 130 -17.59 -11.47 2.56
N MET A 131 -17.17 -12.55 1.91
CA MET A 131 -17.03 -13.89 2.49
C MET A 131 -16.17 -13.85 3.75
N LEU A 132 -14.97 -13.25 3.66
CA LEU A 132 -14.05 -13.18 4.79
C LEU A 132 -14.67 -12.45 5.98
N LYS A 133 -15.35 -11.32 5.73
CA LYS A 133 -16.07 -10.56 6.75
C LYS A 133 -17.20 -11.38 7.37
N ARG A 134 -18.00 -12.09 6.56
CA ARG A 134 -19.06 -12.99 7.04
C ARG A 134 -18.54 -14.21 7.79
N ALA A 135 -17.30 -14.63 7.52
CA ALA A 135 -16.61 -15.68 8.27
C ALA A 135 -15.99 -15.19 9.59
N GLY A 136 -16.04 -13.88 9.86
CA GLY A 136 -15.53 -13.28 11.09
C GLY A 136 -14.12 -12.69 10.98
N ALA A 137 -13.61 -12.45 9.77
CA ALA A 137 -12.36 -11.74 9.58
C ALA A 137 -12.50 -10.30 10.09
N ARG A 138 -11.45 -9.81 10.74
CA ARG A 138 -11.40 -8.42 11.18
C ARG A 138 -10.99 -7.54 10.01
N GLU A 139 -11.19 -6.23 10.13
CA GLU A 139 -10.93 -5.27 9.07
C GLU A 139 -10.26 -4.04 9.65
N VAL A 140 -9.17 -3.58 9.03
CA VAL A 140 -8.62 -2.25 9.32
C VAL A 140 -9.62 -1.22 8.82
N LYS A 141 -10.16 -0.44 9.75
CA LYS A 141 -11.08 0.65 9.47
C LYS A 141 -10.29 1.92 9.21
N ARG A 142 -10.55 2.56 8.08
CA ARG A 142 -10.02 3.89 7.80
C ARG A 142 -11.01 4.93 8.34
N PRO A 143 -10.54 5.91 9.14
CA PRO A 143 -11.38 6.99 9.63
C PRO A 143 -12.14 7.68 8.51
N ASN A 144 -13.43 7.87 8.72
CA ASN A 144 -14.26 8.68 7.83
C ASN A 144 -14.15 10.17 8.20
N ILE A 145 -12.92 10.69 8.20
CA ILE A 145 -12.62 12.10 8.45
C ILE A 145 -12.05 12.69 7.16
N GLU A 146 -12.71 13.71 6.64
CA GLU A 146 -12.21 14.45 5.50
C GLU A 146 -11.11 15.42 5.95
N ILE A 147 -9.95 15.35 5.30
CA ILE A 147 -8.90 16.36 5.44
C ILE A 147 -9.15 17.42 4.37
N HIS A 148 -9.50 18.62 4.81
CA HIS A 148 -9.70 19.75 3.95
C HIS A 148 -8.35 20.33 3.48
N VAL A 149 -8.23 20.44 2.16
CA VAL A 149 -7.17 21.17 1.49
C VAL A 149 -7.82 22.37 0.82
N SER A 150 -7.43 23.57 1.23
CA SER A 150 -7.96 24.81 0.69
C SER A 150 -7.68 24.90 -0.82
N PRO A 151 -8.58 25.48 -1.62
CA PRO A 151 -8.28 25.77 -3.02
C PRO A 151 -7.03 26.64 -3.12
N HIS A 152 -6.10 26.26 -3.99
CA HIS A 152 -4.87 27.01 -4.22
C HIS A 152 -4.70 27.30 -5.70
N ASP A 153 -4.90 28.57 -6.05
CA ASP A 153 -4.70 29.08 -7.41
C ASP A 153 -3.19 29.22 -7.67
N GLN A 154 -2.52 28.09 -7.86
CA GLN A 154 -1.18 28.08 -8.42
C GLN A 154 -1.30 28.21 -9.94
N PRO A 155 -0.72 29.24 -10.57
CA PRO A 155 -0.58 29.26 -12.01
C PRO A 155 0.22 28.00 -12.39
N SER A 156 -0.38 27.10 -13.17
CA SER A 156 0.24 25.83 -13.55
C SER A 156 1.41 26.11 -14.50
N ILE A 157 2.58 26.40 -13.95
CA ILE A 157 3.82 26.57 -14.70
C ILE A 157 4.42 25.16 -14.91
N ASN A 158 3.60 24.19 -15.32
CA ASN A 158 3.95 22.76 -15.35
C ASN A 158 4.98 22.37 -16.43
N LYS A 159 5.47 23.33 -17.25
CA LYS A 159 6.28 23.04 -18.45
C LYS A 159 7.50 23.93 -18.65
N ILE A 160 7.95 24.68 -17.64
CA ILE A 160 9.06 25.61 -17.87
C ILE A 160 10.40 24.92 -17.65
N LYS A 161 11.09 24.55 -18.74
CA LYS A 161 12.54 24.23 -18.73
C LYS A 161 13.36 25.34 -18.04
N ALA A 162 12.89 26.58 -18.07
CA ALA A 162 13.53 27.70 -17.37
C ALA A 162 13.47 27.60 -15.83
N LEU A 163 12.63 26.75 -15.23
CA LEU A 163 12.67 26.48 -13.78
C LEU A 163 14.00 25.81 -13.42
N ASP A 164 14.48 24.90 -14.27
CA ASP A 164 15.74 24.19 -14.01
C ASP A 164 16.93 25.17 -14.00
N SER A 165 16.88 26.24 -14.81
CA SER A 165 17.86 27.33 -14.75
C SER A 165 17.83 28.12 -13.44
N LEU A 166 16.67 28.23 -12.76
CA LEU A 166 16.58 28.88 -11.45
C LEU A 166 17.22 28.04 -10.33
N PHE A 167 17.48 26.76 -10.59
CA PHE A 167 18.17 25.86 -9.66
C PHE A 167 19.65 25.66 -10.00
N ASP A 168 20.17 26.34 -11.02
CA ASP A 168 21.61 26.40 -11.29
C ASP A 168 22.31 27.16 -10.13
N PRO A 169 23.33 26.56 -9.48
CA PRO A 169 24.12 27.23 -8.43
C PRO A 169 24.79 28.54 -8.88
N ASN A 170 24.99 28.71 -10.19
CA ASN A 170 25.60 29.89 -10.81
C ASN A 170 24.56 30.90 -11.32
N PHE A 171 23.26 30.64 -11.13
CA PHE A 171 22.23 31.57 -11.55
C PHE A 171 22.34 32.89 -10.77
N SER A 172 22.58 33.98 -11.50
CA SER A 172 22.97 35.28 -10.93
C SER A 172 21.87 35.98 -10.14
N LEU A 173 20.61 35.59 -10.31
CA LEU A 173 19.46 36.18 -9.61
C LEU A 173 19.07 35.43 -8.33
N ASN A 174 19.81 34.38 -7.97
CA ASN A 174 19.65 33.72 -6.68
C ASN A 174 20.50 34.45 -5.63
N ASP A 175 19.83 35.08 -4.67
CA ASP A 175 20.40 35.99 -3.67
C ASP A 175 20.15 35.54 -2.22
N ALA A 176 19.52 34.38 -2.02
CA ALA A 176 19.41 33.68 -0.73
C ALA A 176 20.05 32.30 -0.80
N THR A 177 20.61 31.84 0.31
CA THR A 177 21.20 30.49 0.45
C THR A 177 20.62 29.75 1.64
N PHE A 178 20.06 28.57 1.39
CA PHE A 178 19.71 27.60 2.42
C PHE A 178 20.87 26.62 2.64
N ILE A 179 21.19 26.34 3.89
CA ILE A 179 22.18 25.33 4.27
C ILE A 179 21.45 24.17 4.95
N ILE A 180 21.45 23.01 4.31
CA ILE A 180 20.80 21.78 4.78
C ILE A 180 21.82 20.66 4.77
N LYS A 181 22.11 20.05 5.92
CA LYS A 181 23.11 18.98 6.06
C LYS A 181 24.47 19.30 5.40
N GLY A 182 24.87 20.56 5.43
CA GLY A 182 26.11 21.06 4.81
C GLY A 182 26.02 21.39 3.32
N GLU A 183 24.93 21.01 2.65
CA GLU A 183 24.66 21.36 1.26
C GLU A 183 24.10 22.78 1.14
N ARG A 184 24.53 23.52 0.12
CA ARG A 184 24.10 24.90 -0.16
C ARG A 184 23.10 24.89 -1.31
N ILE A 185 21.86 25.30 -1.03
CA ILE A 185 20.80 25.44 -2.02
C ILE A 185 20.47 26.92 -2.18
N LYS A 186 20.66 27.46 -3.38
CA LYS A 186 20.40 28.87 -3.66
C LYS A 186 18.98 29.08 -4.19
N ALA A 187 18.40 30.23 -3.84
CA ALA A 187 17.07 30.65 -4.28
C ALA A 187 17.00 32.17 -4.44
N SER A 188 15.93 32.66 -5.06
CA SER A 188 15.65 34.08 -5.25
C SER A 188 14.68 34.56 -4.19
N ARG A 189 15.08 35.52 -3.35
CA ARG A 189 14.22 36.15 -2.33
C ARG A 189 12.98 36.77 -2.96
N TYR A 190 13.12 37.34 -4.16
CA TYR A 190 12.01 37.92 -4.90
C TYR A 190 10.96 36.86 -5.26
N MET A 191 11.39 35.70 -5.77
CA MET A 191 10.48 34.61 -6.10
C MET A 191 9.80 34.03 -4.85
N LEU A 192 10.56 33.87 -3.76
CA LEU A 192 10.02 33.40 -2.48
C LEU A 192 8.96 34.37 -1.95
N ALA A 193 9.21 35.68 -2.00
CA ALA A 193 8.29 36.71 -1.52
C ALA A 193 7.00 36.84 -2.36
N ILE A 194 7.04 36.50 -3.65
CA ILE A 194 5.84 36.50 -4.51
C ILE A 194 5.01 35.24 -4.30
N SER A 195 5.67 34.10 -4.15
CA SER A 195 5.02 32.80 -4.01
C SER A 195 4.54 32.50 -2.60
N SER A 196 5.14 33.15 -1.59
CA SER A 196 4.90 32.90 -0.18
C SER A 196 5.29 34.11 0.66
N SER A 197 4.93 34.11 1.94
CA SER A 197 5.39 35.10 2.92
C SER A 197 6.77 34.77 3.50
N ILE A 198 7.56 33.88 2.86
CA ILE A 198 8.90 33.52 3.33
C ILE A 198 9.84 34.72 3.15
N ILE A 199 10.49 35.11 4.24
CA ILE A 199 11.52 36.16 4.25
C ILE A 199 12.83 35.51 4.67
N VAL A 200 13.75 35.36 3.72
CA VAL A 200 15.09 34.85 3.98
C VAL A 200 16.07 36.02 3.98
N ASN A 201 17.02 36.02 4.93
CA ASN A 201 18.19 36.89 4.87
C ASN A 201 19.16 36.38 3.79
N ASP A 202 20.46 36.58 3.96
CA ASP A 202 21.43 36.08 2.98
C ASP A 202 21.66 34.56 3.11
N VAL A 203 21.67 34.05 4.35
CA VAL A 203 21.90 32.63 4.66
C VAL A 203 20.90 32.17 5.72
N GLU A 204 20.27 31.03 5.50
CA GLU A 204 19.38 30.36 6.44
C GLU A 204 19.80 28.91 6.65
N TYR A 205 19.89 28.49 7.92
CA TYR A 205 20.17 27.11 8.29
C TYR A 205 18.84 26.40 8.53
N VAL A 206 18.56 25.39 7.73
CA VAL A 206 17.34 24.60 7.86
C VAL A 206 17.64 23.37 8.69
N GLY A 207 16.71 23.03 9.59
CA GLY A 207 16.83 21.90 10.52
C GLY A 207 16.81 20.52 9.85
N ASP A 208 16.40 19.50 10.60
CA ASP A 208 16.44 18.10 10.18
C ASP A 208 15.44 17.76 9.05
N VAL A 209 15.84 18.07 7.82
CA VAL A 209 15.20 17.74 6.55
C VAL A 209 16.27 17.31 5.53
N GLU A 210 15.89 16.53 4.53
CA GLU A 210 16.78 16.24 3.41
C GLU A 210 16.90 17.45 2.46
N PRO A 211 18.09 17.73 1.91
CA PRO A 211 18.28 18.81 0.94
C PRO A 211 17.30 18.75 -0.24
N ASP A 212 16.97 17.54 -0.66
CA ASP A 212 16.06 17.31 -1.77
C ASP A 212 14.60 17.66 -1.45
N SER A 213 14.22 17.63 -0.17
CA SER A 213 12.92 18.10 0.29
C SER A 213 12.80 19.59 0.07
N MET A 214 13.90 20.32 0.32
CA MET A 214 13.98 21.74 0.04
C MET A 214 13.90 22.03 -1.46
N ARG A 215 14.55 21.23 -2.31
CA ARG A 215 14.47 21.40 -3.77
C ARG A 215 13.03 21.23 -4.27
N VAL A 216 12.34 20.19 -3.79
CA VAL A 216 10.92 19.95 -4.10
C VAL A 216 10.06 21.13 -3.62
N LEU A 217 10.29 21.63 -2.40
CA LEU A 217 9.60 22.80 -1.88
C LEU A 217 9.81 24.03 -2.78
N LEU A 218 11.05 24.35 -3.13
CA LEU A 218 11.35 25.53 -3.94
C LEU A 218 10.73 25.43 -5.34
N ARG A 219 10.73 24.25 -5.95
CA ARG A 219 10.03 24.00 -7.22
C ARG A 219 8.53 24.26 -7.07
N TYR A 220 7.94 23.77 -5.99
CA TYR A 220 6.53 24.02 -5.67
C TYR A 220 6.24 25.51 -5.50
N LEU A 221 7.07 26.23 -4.73
CA LEU A 221 6.95 27.68 -4.56
C LEU A 221 7.09 28.44 -5.88
N TYR A 222 7.93 27.98 -6.79
CA TYR A 222 8.11 28.60 -8.11
C TYR A 222 6.99 28.24 -9.11
N GLY A 223 5.91 27.59 -8.65
CA GLY A 223 4.70 27.36 -9.43
C GLY A 223 4.64 25.99 -10.12
N GLN A 224 5.56 25.07 -9.79
CA GLN A 224 5.44 23.68 -10.24
C GLN A 224 4.41 22.94 -9.38
N ASN A 225 3.59 22.08 -9.99
CA ASN A 225 2.76 21.16 -9.22
C ASN A 225 3.64 20.27 -8.31
N ILE A 226 3.18 20.01 -7.10
CA ILE A 226 3.93 19.24 -6.10
C ILE A 226 4.23 17.80 -6.53
N ASP A 227 3.31 17.13 -7.21
CA ASP A 227 3.49 15.76 -7.70
C ASP A 227 4.56 15.75 -8.81
N ASP A 228 4.54 16.75 -9.69
CA ASP A 228 5.56 16.95 -10.72
C ASP A 228 6.93 17.31 -10.11
N ALA A 229 6.96 18.09 -9.03
CA ALA A 229 8.19 18.45 -8.33
C ALA A 229 8.84 17.23 -7.67
N ILE A 230 8.05 16.37 -7.02
CA ILE A 230 8.50 15.10 -6.43
C ILE A 230 8.97 14.14 -7.53
N LYS A 231 8.22 14.04 -8.65
CA LYS A 231 8.59 13.19 -9.77
C LYS A 231 9.91 13.63 -10.42
N ARG A 232 10.02 14.91 -10.79
CA ARG A 232 11.23 15.43 -11.45
C ARG A 232 12.48 15.24 -10.62
N TYR A 233 12.38 15.39 -9.31
CA TYR A 233 13.52 15.11 -8.44
C TYR A 233 14.00 13.66 -8.62
N ARG A 234 13.08 12.68 -8.61
CA ARG A 234 13.45 11.27 -8.86
C ARG A 234 14.10 11.09 -10.22
N ASP A 235 13.49 11.63 -11.27
CA ASP A 235 13.98 11.51 -12.65
C ASP A 235 15.36 12.19 -12.89
N THR A 236 15.80 13.10 -12.01
CA THR A 236 17.03 13.90 -12.20
C THR A 236 18.07 13.74 -11.09
N SER A 237 17.72 13.09 -9.99
CA SER A 237 18.71 12.72 -8.97
C SER A 237 19.61 11.65 -9.58
N PRO A 238 20.94 11.80 -9.56
CA PRO A 238 21.82 10.72 -9.99
C PRO A 238 21.48 9.52 -9.12
N GLU A 239 21.18 8.38 -9.74
CA GLU A 239 20.89 7.12 -9.07
C GLU A 239 21.86 6.97 -7.90
N ILE A 240 21.33 7.12 -6.69
CA ILE A 240 22.06 6.73 -5.49
C ILE A 240 22.05 5.21 -5.56
N SER A 241 23.01 4.66 -6.30
CA SER A 241 23.37 3.26 -6.20
C SER A 241 23.64 3.02 -4.72
N TYR A 242 22.70 2.37 -4.05
CA TYR A 242 22.93 1.81 -2.73
C TYR A 242 23.91 0.67 -2.92
N VAL A 243 25.21 0.99 -3.10
CA VAL A 243 26.30 0.05 -2.90
C VAL A 243 26.34 -0.21 -1.40
N ARG A 244 25.44 -1.09 -0.97
CA ARG A 244 25.52 -1.72 0.33
C ARG A 244 26.81 -2.53 0.28
N ASN A 245 27.81 -2.04 0.98
CA ASN A 245 29.12 -2.66 1.13
C ASN A 245 28.95 -4.01 1.87
N ARG A 246 28.47 -5.04 1.16
CA ARG A 246 28.49 -6.45 1.58
C ARG A 246 29.86 -7.01 1.22
N ASN A 247 30.87 -6.63 1.99
CA ASN A 247 32.00 -7.54 2.15
C ASN A 247 31.49 -8.75 2.94
N SER A 248 31.35 -9.90 2.26
CA SER A 248 32.06 -11.16 2.61
C SER A 248 31.29 -12.42 2.15
N TYR A 249 31.93 -13.15 1.21
CA TYR A 249 31.79 -14.57 0.79
C TYR A 249 30.71 -15.00 -0.24
N PHE A 250 31.17 -15.07 -1.50
CA PHE A 250 31.03 -16.11 -2.55
C PHE A 250 29.87 -17.14 -2.50
N TYR A 251 29.06 -17.19 -3.57
CA TYR A 251 29.20 -18.14 -4.71
C TYR A 251 28.57 -17.52 -5.97
N GLU A 252 29.24 -17.69 -7.12
CA GLU A 252 28.80 -17.28 -8.45
C GLU A 252 27.63 -18.14 -8.93
N GLU A 253 26.53 -17.50 -9.31
CA GLU A 253 25.58 -18.06 -10.27
C GLU A 253 25.33 -16.98 -11.32
N VAL A 254 25.68 -17.31 -12.56
CA VAL A 254 25.58 -16.44 -13.73
C VAL A 254 24.09 -16.29 -14.04
N ILE A 255 23.49 -15.19 -13.61
CA ILE A 255 22.20 -14.74 -14.12
C ILE A 255 22.53 -13.84 -15.29
N GLU A 256 22.19 -14.31 -16.49
CA GLU A 256 22.29 -13.55 -17.72
C GLU A 256 21.50 -12.24 -17.56
N ASP A 257 22.18 -11.14 -17.90
CA ASP A 257 21.65 -9.79 -17.95
C ASP A 257 20.43 -9.75 -18.89
N ASP A 258 19.25 -9.51 -18.32
CA ASP A 258 18.15 -8.85 -19.04
C ASP A 258 17.96 -7.48 -18.37
N ASP A 259 18.34 -6.46 -19.12
CA ASP A 259 18.17 -5.04 -18.83
C ASP A 259 16.68 -4.71 -18.58
N ASP A 260 16.29 -4.57 -17.31
CA ASP A 260 15.15 -3.74 -16.90
C ASP A 260 15.53 -3.07 -15.56
N ASP A 261 15.93 -1.79 -15.64
CA ASP A 261 16.08 -0.85 -14.53
C ASP A 261 14.70 -0.55 -13.87
N ASP A 262 14.01 -1.59 -13.42
CA ASP A 262 12.74 -1.43 -12.71
C ASP A 262 13.04 -1.00 -11.26
N GLU A 263 12.98 0.32 -11.01
CA GLU A 263 13.01 0.91 -9.67
C GLU A 263 12.12 0.11 -8.72
N ASN A 264 12.69 -0.40 -7.63
CA ASN A 264 11.96 -1.20 -6.65
C ASN A 264 10.76 -0.40 -6.10
N PRO A 265 9.49 -0.78 -6.37
CA PRO A 265 8.32 0.04 -6.03
C PRO A 265 8.17 0.32 -4.53
N ARG A 266 8.71 -0.57 -3.69
CA ARG A 266 8.73 -0.41 -2.22
C ARG A 266 9.68 0.70 -1.78
N GLU A 267 10.82 0.82 -2.46
CA GLU A 267 11.82 1.83 -2.18
C GLU A 267 11.32 3.21 -2.62
N VAL A 268 10.71 3.29 -3.81
CA VAL A 268 10.05 4.49 -4.30
C VAL A 268 8.96 4.98 -3.32
N SER A 269 8.12 4.06 -2.83
CA SER A 269 7.06 4.41 -1.87
C SER A 269 7.62 4.93 -0.55
N ARG A 270 8.75 4.38 -0.09
CA ARG A 270 9.43 4.82 1.13
C ARG A 270 10.06 6.21 0.97
N ASP A 271 10.71 6.47 -0.15
CA ASP A 271 11.28 7.79 -0.47
C ASP A 271 10.21 8.88 -0.50
N ILE A 272 9.09 8.62 -1.19
CA ILE A 272 7.95 9.55 -1.23
C ILE A 272 7.39 9.82 0.17
N PHE A 273 7.27 8.78 1.00
CA PHE A 273 6.78 8.92 2.36
C PHE A 273 7.69 9.82 3.21
N GLU A 274 9.01 9.61 3.16
CA GLU A 274 9.96 10.48 3.87
C GLU A 274 9.92 11.91 3.33
N ARG A 275 9.74 12.09 2.02
CA ARG A 275 9.57 13.41 1.41
C ARG A 275 8.33 14.14 1.95
N TYR A 276 7.19 13.45 2.09
CA TYR A 276 5.99 14.05 2.67
C TYR A 276 6.21 14.51 4.12
N LYS A 277 6.96 13.75 4.92
CA LYS A 277 7.27 14.13 6.30
C LYS A 277 8.10 15.42 6.36
N ASP A 278 9.11 15.52 5.51
CA ASP A 278 9.95 16.72 5.45
C ASP A 278 9.21 17.93 4.89
N LEU A 279 8.38 17.74 3.86
CA LEU A 279 7.54 18.81 3.33
C LEU A 279 6.53 19.30 4.37
N LEU A 280 6.00 18.42 5.21
CA LEU A 280 5.16 18.82 6.35
C LEU A 280 5.95 19.71 7.32
N LYS A 281 7.16 19.30 7.73
CA LYS A 281 8.03 20.10 8.60
C LYS A 281 8.32 21.48 7.99
N LEU A 282 8.74 21.51 6.73
CA LEU A 282 9.04 22.74 6.00
C LEU A 282 7.81 23.64 5.90
N SER A 283 6.65 23.07 5.57
CA SER A 283 5.41 23.83 5.46
C SER A 283 5.00 24.45 6.79
N ASN A 284 5.25 23.78 7.92
CA ASN A 284 5.01 24.34 9.24
C ASN A 284 6.01 25.46 9.55
N ASN A 285 7.32 25.21 9.37
CA ASN A 285 8.38 26.19 9.65
C ASN A 285 8.21 27.50 8.88
N TYR A 286 7.75 27.41 7.64
CA TYR A 286 7.54 28.55 6.76
C TYR A 286 6.09 29.05 6.69
N ASN A 287 5.19 28.53 7.53
CA ASN A 287 3.77 28.89 7.56
C ASN A 287 3.04 28.77 6.20
N LEU A 288 3.35 27.71 5.46
CA LEU A 288 2.77 27.42 4.14
C LEU A 288 1.48 26.62 4.30
N GLY A 289 0.38 27.30 4.64
CA GLY A 289 -0.92 26.68 4.99
C GLY A 289 -1.41 25.64 3.99
N HIS A 290 -1.50 25.99 2.70
CA HIS A 290 -1.96 25.04 1.69
C HIS A 290 -1.06 23.81 1.54
N LEU A 291 0.27 23.99 1.54
CA LEU A 291 1.19 22.85 1.44
C LEU A 291 1.07 21.95 2.68
N LYS A 292 0.90 22.55 3.86
CA LYS A 292 0.68 21.82 5.12
C LYS A 292 -0.57 20.96 5.05
N GLU A 293 -1.71 21.55 4.69
CA GLU A 293 -2.98 20.83 4.50
C GLU A 293 -2.84 19.69 3.46
N LEU A 294 -2.13 19.95 2.37
CA LEU A 294 -1.87 18.94 1.35
C LEU A 294 -1.03 17.77 1.90
N MET A 295 0.02 18.05 2.67
CA MET A 295 0.85 17.00 3.27
C MET A 295 0.09 16.22 4.34
N GLU A 296 -0.79 16.88 5.11
CA GLU A 296 -1.72 16.21 6.02
C GLU A 296 -2.62 15.21 5.28
N MET A 297 -3.18 15.62 4.13
CA MET A 297 -3.99 14.75 3.28
C MET A 297 -3.19 13.58 2.68
N ARG A 298 -1.96 13.82 2.22
CA ARG A 298 -1.12 12.75 1.64
C ARG A 298 -0.68 11.75 2.69
N LEU A 299 -0.24 12.21 3.86
CA LEU A 299 0.23 11.35 4.95
C LEU A 299 -0.91 10.51 5.54
N SER A 300 -2.14 11.03 5.64
CA SER A 300 -3.27 10.25 6.16
C SER A 300 -3.57 9.00 5.33
N ARG A 301 -3.37 9.08 4.01
CA ARG A 301 -3.55 7.95 3.09
C ARG A 301 -2.49 6.85 3.26
N SER A 302 -1.35 7.20 3.85
CA SER A 302 -0.21 6.31 4.14
C SER A 302 -0.21 5.79 5.58
N VAL A 303 -1.25 6.08 6.38
CA VAL A 303 -1.38 5.57 7.74
C VAL A 303 -1.68 4.07 7.73
N THR A 304 -0.94 3.34 8.56
CA THR A 304 -1.04 1.90 8.81
C THR A 304 -0.96 1.64 10.31
N ARG A 305 -1.27 0.43 10.77
CA ARG A 305 -1.17 0.07 12.20
C ARG A 305 0.28 0.13 12.69
N LEU A 306 1.24 -0.09 11.81
CA LEU A 306 2.67 -0.04 12.15
C LEU A 306 3.22 1.38 12.29
N ASN A 307 2.69 2.35 11.52
CA ASN A 307 3.26 3.70 11.45
C ASN A 307 2.38 4.79 12.09
N VAL A 308 1.11 4.51 12.44
CA VAL A 308 0.17 5.53 12.94
C VAL A 308 0.71 6.31 14.15
N GLY A 309 1.40 5.65 15.08
CA GLY A 309 2.01 6.32 16.23
C GLY A 309 3.13 7.29 15.84
N GLN A 310 3.94 6.93 14.83
CA GLN A 310 5.00 7.80 14.31
C GLN A 310 4.42 9.00 13.56
N ILE A 311 3.40 8.78 12.73
CA ILE A 311 2.72 9.85 11.97
C ILE A 311 1.99 10.79 12.92
N LYS A 312 1.32 10.27 13.97
CA LYS A 312 0.69 11.09 15.01
C LYS A 312 1.69 12.01 15.71
N ASN A 313 2.83 11.47 16.16
CA ASN A 313 3.86 12.28 16.82
C ASN A 313 4.43 13.36 15.88
N LEU A 314 4.65 13.00 14.61
CA LEU A 314 5.04 13.97 13.59
C LEU A 314 3.99 15.08 13.44
N ALA A 315 2.70 14.72 13.41
CA ALA A 315 1.61 15.68 13.29
C ALA A 315 1.53 16.62 14.49
N GLU A 316 1.70 16.10 15.72
CA GLU A 316 1.75 16.88 16.96
C GLU A 316 2.94 17.85 16.98
N THR A 317 4.11 17.40 16.54
CA THR A 317 5.34 18.22 16.51
C THR A 317 5.25 19.37 15.50
N ASN A 318 4.42 19.23 14.46
CA ASN A 318 4.31 20.20 13.36
C ASN A 318 2.93 20.88 13.30
N ASP A 319 2.19 20.90 14.42
CA ASP A 319 0.87 21.54 14.55
C ASP A 319 -0.14 21.13 13.44
N ALA A 320 -0.04 19.89 12.95
CA ALA A 320 -0.80 19.36 11.83
C ALA A 320 -2.10 18.70 12.32
N ASN A 321 -3.06 19.55 12.69
CA ASN A 321 -4.22 19.13 13.49
C ASN A 321 -5.18 18.18 12.77
N GLN A 322 -5.36 18.28 11.45
CA GLN A 322 -6.26 17.38 10.72
C GLN A 322 -5.67 15.97 10.65
N LEU A 323 -4.37 15.87 10.37
CA LEU A 323 -3.63 14.61 10.38
C LEU A 323 -3.59 13.98 11.78
N LYS A 324 -3.37 14.79 12.82
CA LYS A 324 -3.42 14.31 14.21
C LYS A 324 -4.79 13.71 14.52
N ASN A 325 -5.87 14.44 14.25
CA ASN A 325 -7.24 13.97 14.49
C ASN A 325 -7.54 12.69 13.70
N TYR A 326 -7.05 12.59 12.45
CA TYR A 326 -7.14 11.39 11.65
C TYR A 326 -6.44 10.21 12.34
N CYS A 327 -5.20 10.38 12.81
CA CYS A 327 -4.47 9.33 13.52
C CYS A 327 -5.14 8.93 14.84
N ASP A 328 -5.67 9.88 15.61
CA ASP A 328 -6.41 9.59 16.84
C ASP A 328 -7.64 8.73 16.56
N GLN A 329 -8.42 9.08 15.54
CA GLN A 329 -9.58 8.28 15.13
C GLN A 329 -9.16 6.91 14.59
N PHE A 330 -8.06 6.83 13.83
CA PHE A 330 -7.53 5.56 13.33
C PHE A 330 -7.19 4.62 14.49
N ILE A 331 -6.53 5.13 15.54
CA ILE A 331 -6.19 4.34 16.72
C ILE A 331 -7.48 3.86 17.42
N LEU A 332 -8.45 4.75 17.63
CA LEU A 332 -9.71 4.41 18.29
C LEU A 332 -10.52 3.35 17.53
N GLU A 333 -10.62 3.44 16.21
CA GLU A 333 -11.40 2.49 15.39
C GLU A 333 -10.75 1.11 15.26
N ASN A 334 -9.45 1.00 15.56
CA ASN A 334 -8.64 -0.20 15.36
C ASN A 334 -7.97 -0.71 16.66
N ASP A 335 -8.39 -0.23 17.83
CA ASP A 335 -7.79 -0.57 19.15
C ASP A 335 -7.84 -2.08 19.47
N GLU A 336 -8.83 -2.78 18.90
CA GLU A 336 -9.03 -4.22 19.12
C GLU A 336 -8.26 -5.13 18.16
N LEU A 337 -7.48 -4.59 17.20
CA LEU A 337 -6.83 -5.34 16.11
C LEU A 337 -5.50 -6.01 16.47
#